data_AF-A0A1U7Q752-F1
#
_entry.id   AF-A0A1U7Q752-F1
#
_cell.length_a   1.000
_cell.length_b   1.000
_cell.length_c   1.000
_cell.angle_alpha   90.00
_cell.angle_beta   90.00
_cell.angle_gamma   90.00
#
_symmetry.space_group_name_H-M   'P 1'
#
loop_
_entity.id
_entity.type
_entity.pdbx_description
1 polymer ?
#
loop_
_entity_poly.entity_id
_entity_poly.type
_entity_poly.pdbx_seq_one_letter_code
_entity_poly.pdbx_strand_id
1 'polypeptide(L)'
;MDLPYYHGQLTKQECETLLLKGGVDGNYLIRDSESVPGVLCLCVSFKKFVYTYRIFREKHGYYKIQTVEGAPKQIFPNLEELISKYEKPGQGLVIHLSNPIMRNSFCPRGRRMRLEMNIYENSNEDYVAILP
;
A
#
# COMPACT_ATOMS: atom_id res chain seq x y z
N MET A 1 -2.46 14.46 6.90
CA MET A 1 -3.35 13.32 6.61
C MET A 1 -2.93 12.22 7.55
N ASP A 2 -3.71 11.98 8.60
CA ASP A 2 -3.42 10.97 9.61
C ASP A 2 -4.32 9.74 9.39
N LEU A 3 -4.15 9.10 8.23
CA LEU A 3 -4.86 7.86 7.91
C LEU A 3 -3.99 6.67 8.32
N PRO A 4 -4.53 5.70 9.09
CA PRO A 4 -3.73 4.59 9.58
C PRO A 4 -3.26 3.66 8.46
N TYR A 5 -3.94 3.63 7.31
CA TYR A 5 -3.58 2.83 6.13
C TYR A 5 -2.81 3.64 5.06
N TYR A 6 -2.35 4.86 5.39
CA TYR A 6 -1.48 5.64 4.53
C TYR A 6 -0.03 5.49 4.97
N HIS A 7 0.81 4.96 4.08
CA HIS A 7 2.21 4.60 4.37
C HIS A 7 3.23 5.67 3.93
N GLY A 8 2.80 6.70 3.19
CA GLY A 8 3.69 7.71 2.60
C GLY A 8 4.56 7.12 1.49
N GLN A 9 5.84 7.46 1.47
CA GLN A 9 6.83 6.95 0.52
C GLN A 9 7.15 5.49 0.81
N LEU A 10 6.30 4.59 0.30
CA LEU A 10 6.47 3.15 0.34
C LEU A 10 6.80 2.66 -1.07
N THR A 11 7.84 1.85 -1.22
CA THR A 11 8.21 1.34 -2.55
C THR A 11 7.18 0.34 -3.07
N LYS A 12 7.14 0.16 -4.40
CA LYS A 12 6.27 -0.84 -5.01
C LYS A 12 6.52 -2.26 -4.44
N GLN A 13 7.78 -2.64 -4.27
CA GLN A 13 8.16 -3.97 -3.79
C GLN A 13 7.74 -4.21 -2.33
N GLU A 14 7.94 -3.22 -1.46
CA GLU A 14 7.48 -3.31 -0.07
C GLU A 14 5.94 -3.38 0.01
N CYS A 15 5.25 -2.57 -0.80
CA CYS A 15 3.80 -2.61 -0.91
C CYS A 15 3.28 -3.99 -1.32
N GLU A 16 3.89 -4.61 -2.33
CA GLU A 16 3.53 -5.95 -2.79
C GLU A 16 3.76 -6.99 -1.69
N THR A 17 4.89 -6.91 -1.00
CA THR A 17 5.23 -7.80 0.11
C THR A 17 4.21 -7.71 1.25
N LEU A 18 3.79 -6.49 1.62
CA LEU A 18 2.80 -6.27 2.67
C LEU A 18 1.40 -6.77 2.28
N LEU A 19 0.96 -6.51 1.05
CA LEU A 19 -0.38 -6.86 0.58
C LEU A 19 -0.55 -8.34 0.31
N LEU A 20 0.50 -9.01 -0.17
CA LEU A 20 0.49 -10.44 -0.47
C LEU A 20 0.80 -11.31 0.76
N LYS A 21 1.20 -10.69 1.88
CA LYS A 21 1.42 -11.39 3.15
C LYS A 21 0.13 -12.06 3.61
N GLY A 22 0.18 -13.37 3.80
CA GLY A 22 -0.97 -14.18 4.25
C GLY A 22 -1.95 -14.59 3.14
N GLY A 23 -1.76 -14.14 1.90
CA GLY A 23 -2.54 -14.61 0.75
C GLY A 23 -4.04 -14.31 0.80
N VAL A 24 -4.44 -13.26 1.51
CA VAL A 24 -5.84 -12.82 1.63
C VAL A 24 -6.15 -11.78 0.55
N ASP A 25 -7.31 -11.92 -0.09
CA ASP A 25 -7.82 -10.98 -1.07
C ASP A 25 -8.51 -9.79 -0.38
N GLY A 26 -8.44 -8.61 -1.00
CA GLY A 26 -9.04 -7.38 -0.46
C GLY A 26 -8.19 -6.66 0.57
N ASN A 27 -6.91 -7.06 0.74
CA ASN A 27 -5.95 -6.25 1.49
C ASN A 27 -5.68 -4.97 0.71
N TYR A 28 -5.58 -3.84 1.40
CA TYR A 28 -5.30 -2.57 0.75
C TYR A 28 -4.47 -1.62 1.60
N LEU A 29 -3.80 -0.69 0.93
CA LEU A 29 -3.12 0.45 1.55
C LEU A 29 -2.99 1.61 0.55
N ILE A 30 -2.71 2.81 1.08
CA ILE A 30 -2.40 3.99 0.28
C ILE A 30 -0.92 4.34 0.46
N ARG A 31 -0.25 4.64 -0.64
CA ARG A 31 1.14 5.12 -0.67
C ARG A 31 1.31 6.29 -1.62
N ASP A 32 2.45 6.96 -1.55
CA ASP A 32 2.84 7.97 -2.53
C ASP A 32 3.28 7.28 -3.83
N SER A 33 2.98 7.91 -4.97
CA SER A 33 3.48 7.44 -6.26
C SER A 33 4.97 7.71 -6.39
N GLU A 34 5.76 6.67 -6.65
CA GLU A 34 7.20 6.78 -6.91
C GLU A 34 7.52 7.53 -8.21
N SER A 35 6.64 7.44 -9.21
CA SER A 35 6.88 7.98 -10.54
C SER A 35 6.22 9.33 -10.79
N VAL A 36 5.16 9.68 -10.06
CA VAL A 36 4.41 10.92 -10.29
C VAL A 36 4.28 11.71 -8.99
N PRO A 37 5.02 12.81 -8.82
CA PRO A 37 4.97 13.59 -7.59
C PRO A 37 3.58 14.18 -7.36
N GLY A 38 3.10 14.08 -6.12
CA GLY A 38 1.77 14.58 -5.71
C GLY A 38 0.60 13.67 -6.07
N VAL A 39 0.84 12.50 -6.68
CA VAL A 39 -0.16 11.48 -6.93
C VAL A 39 -0.06 10.39 -5.86
N LEU A 40 -1.20 9.94 -5.36
CA LEU A 40 -1.30 8.83 -4.44
C LEU A 40 -1.62 7.54 -5.20
N CYS A 41 -1.24 6.41 -4.64
CA CYS A 41 -1.49 5.08 -5.16
C CYS A 41 -2.30 4.29 -4.14
N LEU A 42 -3.52 3.89 -4.51
CA LEU A 42 -4.29 2.88 -3.80
C LEU A 42 -3.88 1.51 -4.34
N CYS A 43 -3.31 0.68 -3.49
CA CYS A 43 -2.87 -0.66 -3.84
C CYS A 43 -3.78 -1.69 -3.17
N VAL A 44 -4.24 -2.69 -3.94
CA VAL A 44 -5.20 -3.70 -3.49
C VAL A 44 -4.74 -5.10 -3.91
N SER A 45 -4.78 -6.08 -3.00
CA SER A 45 -4.50 -7.48 -3.32
C SER A 45 -5.73 -8.19 -3.89
N PHE A 46 -5.53 -8.96 -4.96
CA PHE A 46 -6.55 -9.87 -5.48
C PHE A 46 -5.91 -11.00 -6.27
N LYS A 47 -6.27 -12.25 -5.96
CA LYS A 47 -5.77 -13.47 -6.63
C LYS A 47 -4.24 -13.53 -6.72
N LYS A 48 -3.55 -13.14 -5.65
CA LYS A 48 -2.07 -13.05 -5.55
C LYS A 48 -1.42 -11.99 -6.44
N PHE A 49 -2.20 -11.06 -7.00
CA PHE A 49 -1.70 -9.88 -7.71
C PHE A 49 -2.01 -8.61 -6.92
N VAL A 50 -1.18 -7.58 -7.14
CA VAL A 50 -1.42 -6.25 -6.59
C VAL A 50 -1.87 -5.31 -7.70
N TYR A 51 -3.06 -4.77 -7.54
CA TYR A 51 -3.65 -3.79 -8.42
C TYR A 51 -3.40 -2.40 -7.87
N THR A 52 -2.85 -1.51 -8.69
CA THR A 52 -2.54 -0.14 -8.29
C THR A 52 -3.43 0.85 -9.03
N TYR A 53 -4.17 1.66 -8.29
CA TYR A 53 -5.03 2.72 -8.79
C TYR A 53 -4.44 4.07 -8.43
N ARG A 54 -4.36 4.99 -9.39
CA ARG A 54 -3.83 6.34 -9.15
C ARG A 54 -4.93 7.24 -8.62
N ILE A 55 -4.63 7.95 -7.55
CA ILE A 55 -5.49 8.98 -6.95
C ILE A 55 -4.81 10.34 -7.14
N PHE A 56 -5.47 11.20 -7.89
CA PHE A 56 -5.04 12.57 -8.16
C PHE A 56 -5.71 13.53 -7.18
N ARG A 57 -4.93 14.48 -6.66
CA ARG A 57 -5.45 15.60 -5.87
C ARG A 57 -5.72 16.79 -6.79
N GLU A 58 -6.98 17.19 -6.88
CA GLU A 58 -7.45 18.33 -7.66
C GLU A 58 -7.24 19.67 -6.90
N LYS A 59 -7.31 20.78 -7.64
CA LYS A 59 -6.96 22.14 -7.13
C LYS A 59 -7.77 22.60 -5.92
N HIS A 60 -8.98 22.08 -5.72
CA HIS A 60 -9.87 22.47 -4.63
C HIS A 60 -9.88 21.46 -3.46
N GLY A 61 -8.87 20.58 -3.37
CA GLY A 61 -8.75 19.61 -2.29
C GLY A 61 -9.52 18.30 -2.51
N TYR A 62 -10.22 18.16 -3.64
CA TYR A 62 -10.90 16.93 -4.02
C TYR A 62 -9.92 15.86 -4.51
N TYR A 63 -10.33 14.60 -4.42
CA TYR A 63 -9.62 13.42 -4.86
C TYR A 63 -10.33 12.75 -6.02
N LYS A 64 -9.57 12.35 -7.03
CA LYS A 64 -10.08 11.63 -8.19
C LYS A 64 -9.27 10.37 -8.40
N ILE A 65 -9.93 9.22 -8.42
CA ILE A 65 -9.28 7.94 -8.67
C ILE A 65 -9.44 7.51 -10.13
N GLN A 66 -8.37 6.97 -10.69
CA GLN A 66 -8.36 6.34 -12.00
C GLN A 66 -8.63 4.85 -11.83
N THR A 67 -9.89 4.46 -12.04
CA THR A 67 -10.35 3.06 -12.11
C THR A 67 -10.25 2.51 -13.53
N VAL A 68 -10.72 1.28 -13.75
CA VAL A 68 -10.75 0.63 -15.06
C VAL A 68 -11.48 1.47 -16.12
N GLU A 69 -11.08 1.36 -17.39
CA GLU A 69 -11.71 2.05 -18.51
C GLU A 69 -13.20 1.73 -18.58
N GLY A 70 -14.04 2.77 -18.63
CA GLY A 70 -15.50 2.65 -18.66
C GLY A 70 -16.20 2.86 -17.32
N ALA A 71 -15.48 2.85 -16.19
CA ALA A 71 -16.07 3.23 -14.90
C ALA A 71 -16.28 4.76 -14.82
N PRO A 72 -17.38 5.22 -14.19
CA PRO A 72 -17.66 6.65 -14.05
C PRO A 72 -16.55 7.34 -13.26
N LYS A 73 -16.07 8.48 -13.76
CA LYS A 73 -15.08 9.30 -13.04
C LYS A 73 -15.74 9.85 -11.78
N GLN A 74 -15.29 9.37 -10.62
CA GLN A 74 -15.77 9.82 -9.32
C GLN A 74 -14.80 10.83 -8.72
N ILE A 75 -15.37 11.83 -8.04
CA ILE A 75 -14.66 12.89 -7.33
C ILE A 75 -15.11 12.83 -5.88
N PHE A 76 -14.17 12.88 -4.96
CA PHE A 76 -14.42 12.75 -3.52
C PHE A 76 -13.84 13.95 -2.78
N PRO A 77 -14.49 14.47 -1.73
CA PRO A 77 -13.96 15.59 -0.95
C PRO A 77 -12.78 15.19 -0.06
N ASN A 78 -12.71 13.92 0.37
CA ASN A 78 -11.67 13.39 1.23
C ASN A 78 -11.32 11.94 0.83
N LEU A 79 -10.19 11.43 1.32
CA LEU A 79 -9.78 10.04 1.07
C LEU A 79 -10.64 9.03 1.84
N GLU A 80 -11.23 9.39 2.97
CA GLU A 80 -12.06 8.49 3.78
C GLU A 80 -13.34 8.10 3.06
N GLU A 81 -14.04 9.07 2.46
CA GLU A 81 -15.23 8.85 1.63
C GLU A 81 -14.89 8.05 0.37
N LEU A 82 -13.73 8.32 -0.23
CA LEU A 82 -13.23 7.51 -1.35
C LEU A 82 -13.11 6.06 -0.91
N ILE A 83 -12.44 5.78 0.21
CA ILE A 83 -12.26 4.41 0.71
C ILE A 83 -13.62 3.78 1.06
N SER A 84 -14.47 4.48 1.82
CA SER A 84 -15.80 3.99 2.22
C SER A 84 -16.70 3.67 1.03
N LYS A 85 -16.56 4.41 -0.08
CA LYS A 85 -17.26 4.09 -1.32
C LYS A 85 -16.79 2.74 -1.87
N TYR A 86 -15.48 2.51 -1.95
CA TYR A 86 -14.89 1.30 -2.54
C TYR A 86 -14.82 0.08 -1.61
N GLU A 87 -15.13 0.25 -0.33
CA GLU A 87 -15.45 -0.87 0.58
C GLU A 87 -16.71 -1.63 0.15
N LYS A 88 -17.60 -0.98 -0.62
CA LYS A 88 -18.78 -1.63 -1.16
C LYS A 88 -18.44 -2.40 -2.44
N PRO A 89 -19.04 -3.59 -2.65
CA PRO A 89 -18.86 -4.34 -3.88
C PRO A 89 -19.40 -3.61 -5.12
N GLY A 90 -18.83 -3.92 -6.29
CA GLY A 90 -19.34 -3.46 -7.59
C GLY A 90 -19.08 -1.99 -7.93
N GLN A 91 -18.10 -1.33 -7.30
CA GLN A 91 -17.84 0.10 -7.51
C GLN A 91 -16.74 0.41 -8.56
N GLY A 92 -16.23 -0.60 -9.29
CA GLY A 92 -15.25 -0.41 -10.37
C GLY A 92 -13.79 -0.69 -9.99
N LEU A 93 -13.53 -1.23 -8.78
CA LEU A 93 -12.27 -1.91 -8.46
C LEU A 93 -12.37 -3.40 -8.76
N VAL A 94 -11.22 -4.07 -8.83
CA VAL A 94 -11.12 -5.52 -9.04
C VAL A 94 -11.76 -6.32 -7.90
N ILE A 95 -11.67 -5.79 -6.68
CA ILE A 95 -12.30 -6.30 -5.46
C ILE A 95 -12.64 -5.11 -4.56
N HIS A 96 -13.65 -5.28 -3.71
CA HIS A 96 -13.97 -4.30 -2.68
C HIS A 96 -12.85 -4.24 -1.63
N LEU A 97 -12.69 -3.09 -1.01
CA LEU A 97 -11.70 -2.89 0.05
C LEU A 97 -12.22 -3.59 1.32
N SER A 98 -11.45 -4.53 1.87
CA SER A 98 -11.88 -5.31 3.04
C SER A 98 -10.91 -5.15 4.21
N ASN A 99 -9.61 -5.26 3.95
CA ASN A 99 -8.60 -5.37 5.01
C ASN A 99 -7.56 -4.23 4.89
N PRO A 100 -7.68 -3.14 5.68
CA PRO A 100 -6.67 -2.10 5.69
C PRO A 100 -5.36 -2.61 6.30
N ILE A 101 -4.26 -2.47 5.57
CA ILE A 101 -2.93 -2.68 6.11
C ILE A 101 -2.49 -1.39 6.81
N MET A 102 -2.48 -1.42 8.14
CA MET A 102 -2.06 -0.30 8.95
C MET A 102 -0.56 -0.05 8.78
N ARG A 103 -0.17 1.22 8.61
CA ARG A 103 1.20 1.66 8.73
C ARG A 103 1.64 1.37 10.15
N ASN A 104 2.74 0.65 10.28
CA ASN A 104 3.41 0.50 11.57
C ASN A 104 4.07 1.84 11.92
N SER A 105 3.27 2.86 12.23
CA SER A 105 3.77 4.00 12.99
C SER A 105 4.21 3.39 14.32
N PHE A 106 5.52 3.41 14.61
CA PHE A 106 6.04 3.04 15.92
C PHE A 106 5.08 3.54 17.00
N CYS A 107 4.35 2.63 17.63
CA CYS A 107 3.64 2.93 18.86
C CYS A 107 4.73 3.06 19.94
N PRO A 108 5.09 4.24 20.47
CA PRO A 108 6.11 4.32 21.50
C PRO A 108 5.55 3.93 22.88
N ARG A 109 4.51 3.07 22.95
CA ARG A 109 3.98 2.53 24.20
C ARG A 109 3.53 1.08 24.03
N GLY A 110 4.47 0.17 24.33
CA GLY A 110 4.25 -1.05 25.08
C GLY A 110 3.25 -2.08 24.52
N ARG A 111 3.74 -2.98 23.66
CA ARG A 111 3.80 -4.42 23.96
C ARG A 111 4.52 -5.17 22.84
N ARG A 112 5.48 -5.99 23.24
CA ARG A 112 6.19 -6.97 22.41
C ARG A 112 5.23 -7.70 21.47
N MET A 113 5.41 -7.56 20.16
CA MET A 113 5.15 -8.66 19.23
C MET A 113 6.48 -8.94 18.53
N ARG A 114 7.07 -10.08 18.92
CA ARG A 114 8.30 -10.64 18.40
C ARG A 114 8.13 -10.84 16.89
N LEU A 115 8.66 -9.90 16.09
CA LEU A 115 8.88 -10.14 14.68
C LEU A 115 10.19 -10.93 14.59
N GLU A 116 10.09 -12.24 14.38
CA GLU A 116 11.20 -13.01 13.86
C GLU A 116 11.43 -12.54 12.43
N MET A 117 12.37 -11.60 12.29
CA MET A 117 12.97 -11.31 10.99
C MET A 117 13.93 -12.45 10.70
N ASN A 118 13.54 -13.26 9.71
CA ASN A 118 14.38 -14.32 9.17
C ASN A 118 15.70 -13.73 8.66
N ILE A 119 16.77 -14.31 9.19
CA ILE A 119 18.17 -14.09 8.86
C ILE A 119 18.37 -14.47 7.39
N TYR A 120 18.53 -13.49 6.51
CA TYR A 120 19.28 -13.70 5.27
C TYR A 120 20.75 -13.39 5.60
N GLU A 121 21.42 -14.35 6.24
CA GLU A 121 22.87 -14.40 6.22
C GLU A 121 23.28 -14.77 4.80
N ASN A 122 23.66 -13.74 4.06
CA ASN A 122 24.34 -13.84 2.80
C ASN A 122 25.72 -14.45 3.06
N SER A 123 25.81 -15.78 2.95
CA SER A 123 27.08 -16.51 2.82
C SER A 123 27.81 -16.00 1.58
N ASN A 124 28.70 -15.04 1.76
CA ASN A 124 29.76 -14.76 0.79
C ASN A 124 31.09 -15.13 1.44
N GLU A 125 31.59 -16.28 0.99
CA GLU A 125 32.96 -16.74 1.11
C GLU A 125 33.96 -15.73 0.54
N ASP A 126 35.22 -15.89 0.98
CA ASP A 126 36.46 -15.38 0.40
C ASP A 126 36.91 -13.94 0.72
N TYR A 127 37.59 -13.82 1.88
CA TYR A 127 38.82 -13.03 1.96
C TYR A 127 39.89 -13.80 2.75
N VAL A 128 40.88 -14.33 2.02
CA VAL A 128 42.11 -14.90 2.58
C VAL A 128 43.04 -13.75 3.01
N ALA A 129 43.34 -13.66 4.30
CA ALA A 129 44.37 -12.76 4.79
C ALA A 129 45.75 -13.37 4.52
N ILE A 130 46.50 -12.78 3.57
CA ILE A 130 47.94 -12.99 3.43
C ILE A 130 48.62 -12.23 4.59
N LEU A 131 49.24 -12.96 5.51
CA LEU A 131 50.12 -12.39 6.53
C LEU A 131 51.54 -12.23 5.94
N PRO A 132 52.29 -11.17 6.32
CA PRO A 132 53.65 -10.91 5.87
C PRO A 132 54.68 -11.91 6.41
#